data_AF-A0A6B8MBW3-F1
#
_entry.id   AF-A0A6B8MBW3-F1
#
_cell.length_a   1.000
_cell.length_b   1.000
_cell.length_c   1.000
_cell.angle_alpha   90.00
_cell.angle_beta   90.00
_cell.angle_gamma   90.00
#
_symmetry.space_group_name_H-M   'P 1'
#
loop_
_entity.id
_entity.type
_entity.pdbx_description
1 polymer ?
#
loop_
_entity_poly.entity_id
_entity_poly.type
_entity_poly.pdbx_seq_one_letter_code
_entity_poly.pdbx_strand_id
1 'polypeptide(L)'
;MKPSLKRALCCSFCGKSEHDVAKLAAGPGGVHICDACVEACRLFMSGKAALPRDFEPTNWPTERLLDVLGPLNATAEAHRRHLGEVVDALRAREISWARIGEKLGVSRQTAWERFGS
;
A
#
# COMPACT_ATOMS: atom_id res chain seq x y z
N MET A 1 12.49 12.63 26.19
CA MET A 1 12.85 11.86 24.97
C MET A 1 11.82 10.75 24.77
N LYS A 2 10.98 10.84 23.72
CA LYS A 2 10.14 9.71 23.31
C LYS A 2 11.06 8.72 22.58
N PRO A 3 11.08 7.42 22.93
CA PRO A 3 11.90 6.46 22.20
C PRO A 3 11.42 6.47 20.74
N SER A 4 12.34 6.72 19.81
CA SER A 4 12.08 6.51 18.40
C SER A 4 11.93 5.01 18.20
N LEU A 5 10.68 4.53 18.21
CA LEU A 5 10.33 3.21 17.72
C LEU A 5 10.90 3.14 16.30
N LYS A 6 12.01 2.40 16.13
CA LYS A 6 12.44 1.97 14.81
C LYS A 6 11.23 1.24 14.23
N ARG A 7 10.57 1.86 13.25
CA ARG A 7 9.42 1.26 12.58
C ARG A 7 9.94 0.01 11.88
N ALA A 8 9.74 -1.15 12.49
CA ALA A 8 10.06 -2.42 11.88
C ALA A 8 9.33 -2.48 10.53
N LEU A 9 10.07 -2.78 9.46
CA LEU A 9 9.45 -2.95 8.15
C LEU A 9 8.61 -4.23 8.18
N CYS A 10 7.39 -4.17 7.67
CA CYS A 10 6.50 -5.33 7.62
C CYS A 10 6.16 -5.66 6.17
N CYS A 11 6.05 -6.96 5.87
CA CYS A 11 5.53 -7.44 4.60
C CYS A 11 4.08 -6.97 4.42
N SER A 12 3.80 -6.27 3.33
CA SER A 12 2.47 -5.74 3.00
C SER A 12 1.44 -6.82 2.70
N PHE A 13 1.87 -8.06 2.46
CA PHE A 13 0.99 -9.20 2.14
C PHE A 13 0.57 -10.00 3.38
N CYS A 14 1.50 -10.27 4.31
CA CYS A 14 1.23 -11.11 5.48
C CYS A 14 1.34 -10.39 6.83
N GLY A 15 1.81 -9.13 6.83
CA GLY A 15 1.99 -8.31 8.03
C GLY A 15 3.15 -8.70 8.93
N LYS A 16 3.91 -9.75 8.60
CA LYS A 16 5.10 -10.18 9.35
C LYS A 16 6.21 -9.12 9.26
N SER A 17 6.92 -8.90 10.37
CA SER A 17 8.05 -7.97 10.41
C SER A 17 9.27 -8.52 9.66
N GLU A 18 10.23 -7.65 9.36
CA GLU A 18 11.53 -8.03 8.78
C GLU A 18 12.31 -9.01 9.66
N HIS A 19 12.00 -9.09 10.96
CA HIS A 19 12.59 -10.06 11.89
C HIS A 19 11.90 -11.43 11.86
N ASP A 20 10.65 -11.49 11.38
CA ASP A 20 9.83 -12.71 11.32
C ASP A 20 10.00 -13.48 9.99
N VAL A 21 10.79 -12.94 9.04
CA VAL A 21 10.95 -13.48 7.68
C VAL A 21 12.43 -13.57 7.32
N ALA A 22 12.77 -14.49 6.40
CA ALA A 22 14.17 -14.67 6.01
C ALA A 22 14.65 -13.55 5.07
N LYS A 23 13.77 -13.05 4.18
CA LYS A 23 14.07 -11.94 3.29
C LYS A 23 12.84 -11.04 3.14
N LEU A 24 13.09 -9.74 3.04
CA LEU A 24 12.07 -8.72 2.76
C LEU A 24 12.56 -7.82 1.62
N ALA A 25 11.80 -7.76 0.53
CA ALA A 25 12.05 -6.88 -0.59
C ALA A 25 11.19 -5.62 -0.48
N ALA A 26 11.80 -4.45 -0.70
CA ALA A 26 11.10 -3.17 -0.76
C ALA A 26 10.76 -2.79 -2.20
N GLY A 27 9.54 -2.31 -2.42
CA GLY A 27 9.04 -1.77 -3.69
C GLY A 27 8.68 -0.29 -3.60
N PRO A 28 8.35 0.34 -4.75
CA PRO A 28 7.84 1.71 -4.78
C PRO A 28 6.59 1.88 -3.92
N GLY A 29 6.36 3.09 -3.41
CA GLY A 29 5.15 3.39 -2.62
C GLY A 29 5.12 2.74 -1.23
N GLY A 30 6.27 2.34 -0.68
CA GLY A 30 6.35 1.77 0.67
C GLY A 30 5.79 0.36 0.80
N VAL A 31 5.58 -0.34 -0.32
CA VAL A 31 5.13 -1.73 -0.36
C VAL A 31 6.32 -2.66 -0.15
N HIS A 32 6.14 -3.70 0.67
CA HIS A 32 7.18 -4.71 0.92
C HIS A 32 6.62 -6.12 0.73
N ILE A 33 7.44 -7.05 0.22
CA ILE A 33 7.05 -8.45 0.07
C ILE A 33 8.16 -9.38 0.59
N CYS A 34 7.80 -10.35 1.42
CA CYS A 34 8.76 -11.33 1.93
C CYS A 34 8.89 -12.56 1.03
N ASP A 35 9.95 -13.35 1.24
CA ASP A 35 10.24 -14.58 0.49
C ASP A 35 9.08 -15.60 0.52
N ALA A 36 8.47 -15.82 1.69
CA ALA A 36 7.34 -16.74 1.82
C ALA A 36 6.12 -16.29 1.00
N CYS A 37 5.85 -14.97 0.94
CA CYS A 37 4.76 -14.43 0.12
C CYS A 37 5.08 -14.52 -1.39
N VAL A 38 6.34 -14.31 -1.78
CA VAL A 38 6.77 -14.52 -3.18
C VAL A 38 6.52 -15.96 -3.62
N GLU A 39 6.86 -16.94 -2.79
CA GLU A 39 6.64 -18.36 -3.11
C GLU A 39 5.14 -18.70 -3.15
N ALA A 40 4.36 -18.21 -2.19
CA ALA A 40 2.91 -18.38 -2.21
C ALA A 40 2.28 -17.81 -3.50
N CYS A 41 2.70 -16.61 -3.92
CA CYS A 41 2.27 -16.02 -5.18
C CYS A 41 2.70 -16.86 -6.38
N ARG A 42 3.92 -17.39 -6.41
CA ARG A 42 4.40 -18.28 -7.48
C ARG A 42 3.52 -19.53 -7.60
N LEU A 43 3.23 -20.20 -6.48
CA LEU A 43 2.38 -21.39 -6.46
C LEU A 43 0.97 -21.07 -6.95
N PHE A 44 0.39 -19.96 -6.51
CA PHE A 44 -0.91 -19.49 -6.97
C PHE A 44 -0.95 -19.22 -8.47
N MET A 45 0.02 -18.48 -8.99
CA MET A 45 0.11 -18.17 -10.43
C MET A 45 0.32 -19.44 -11.27
N SER A 46 0.95 -20.47 -10.70
CA SER A 46 1.08 -21.78 -11.36
C SER A 46 -0.16 -22.68 -11.25
N GLY A 47 -1.24 -22.22 -10.61
CA GLY A 47 -2.48 -22.98 -10.37
C GLY A 47 -2.35 -24.08 -9.31
N LYS A 48 -1.22 -24.13 -8.59
CA LYS A 48 -0.92 -25.17 -7.59
C LYS A 48 -1.37 -24.82 -6.17
N ALA A 49 -1.85 -23.59 -5.96
CA ALA A 49 -2.36 -23.11 -4.68
C ALA A 49 -3.48 -22.10 -4.88
N ALA A 50 -4.36 -21.97 -3.89
CA ALA A 50 -5.18 -20.78 -3.72
C ALA A 50 -4.47 -19.87 -2.70
N LEU A 51 -4.26 -18.58 -3.00
CA LEU A 51 -3.87 -17.64 -1.96
C LEU A 51 -5.04 -17.51 -0.97
N PRO A 52 -4.78 -17.41 0.34
CA PRO A 52 -5.78 -16.86 1.25
C PRO A 52 -6.16 -15.47 0.71
N ARG A 53 -7.40 -15.31 0.27
CA ARG A 53 -7.83 -14.10 -0.44
C ARG A 53 -8.12 -12.94 0.49
N ASP A 54 -8.16 -13.20 1.79
CA ASP A 54 -8.85 -12.33 2.73
C ASP A 54 -7.88 -11.83 3.81
N PHE A 55 -7.70 -10.50 3.83
CA PHE A 55 -7.23 -9.81 5.02
C PHE A 55 -8.38 -9.89 6.04
N GLU A 56 -8.28 -10.83 7.00
CA GLU A 56 -9.25 -11.02 8.08
C GLU A 56 -8.73 -10.44 9.41
N PRO A 57 -8.83 -9.11 9.61
CA PRO A 57 -8.36 -8.47 10.84
C PRO A 57 -9.17 -8.88 12.07
N THR A 58 -10.40 -9.38 11.89
CA THR A 58 -11.30 -9.78 12.98
C THR A 58 -10.78 -10.96 13.80
N ASN A 59 -9.89 -11.78 13.23
CA ASN A 59 -9.30 -12.94 13.90
C ASN A 59 -7.94 -12.61 14.57
N TRP A 60 -7.52 -11.34 14.56
CA TRP A 60 -6.24 -10.91 15.10
C TRP A 60 -6.41 -10.29 16.50
N PRO A 61 -5.42 -10.45 17.39
CA PRO A 61 -5.39 -9.72 18.66
C PRO A 61 -5.40 -8.21 18.44
N THR A 62 -6.07 -7.47 19.33
CA THR A 62 -6.19 -6.01 19.27
C THR A 62 -4.83 -5.31 19.19
N GLU A 63 -3.86 -5.78 19.96
CA GLU A 63 -2.49 -5.22 20.01
C GLU A 63 -1.82 -5.32 18.64
N ARG A 64 -1.98 -6.46 17.96
CA ARG A 64 -1.47 -6.64 16.60
C ARG A 64 -2.15 -5.67 15.62
N LEU A 65 -3.46 -5.45 15.76
CA LEU A 65 -4.18 -4.49 14.93
C LEU A 65 -3.66 -3.06 15.13
N LEU A 66 -3.37 -2.67 16.37
CA LEU A 66 -2.80 -1.36 16.68
C LEU A 66 -1.39 -1.21 16.10
N ASP A 67 -0.55 -2.24 16.21
CA ASP A 67 0.83 -2.21 15.72
C ASP A 67 0.91 -2.05 14.19
N VAL A 68 -0.03 -2.64 13.44
CA VAL A 68 -0.04 -2.53 11.97
C VAL A 68 -0.58 -1.20 11.44
N LEU A 69 -1.26 -0.38 12.26
CA LEU A 69 -1.82 0.91 11.81
C LEU A 69 -0.74 1.84 11.26
N GLY A 70 0.41 1.94 11.92
CA GLY A 70 1.51 2.79 11.49
C GLY A 70 2.06 2.40 10.12
N PRO A 71 2.51 1.14 9.93
CA PRO A 71 2.95 0.63 8.63
C PRO A 71 1.89 0.70 7.52
N LEU A 72 0.63 0.35 7.82
CA LEU A 72 -0.47 0.43 6.85
C LEU A 72 -0.72 1.88 6.42
N ASN A 73 -0.76 2.81 7.37
CA ASN A 73 -0.93 4.22 7.06
C ASN A 73 0.25 4.76 6.23
N ALA A 74 1.49 4.41 6.58
CA ALA A 74 2.67 4.81 5.81
C ALA A 74 2.61 4.33 4.35
N THR A 75 2.14 3.10 4.14
CA THR A 75 1.92 2.53 2.80
C THR A 75 0.81 3.29 2.06
N ALA A 76 -0.32 3.55 2.71
CA ALA A 76 -1.43 4.32 2.13
C ALA A 76 -1.02 5.75 1.75
N GLU A 77 -0.26 6.44 2.59
CA GLU A 77 0.26 7.78 2.31
C GLU A 77 1.26 7.78 1.14
N ALA A 78 2.12 6.78 1.06
CA ALA A 78 3.06 6.65 -0.05
C ALA A 78 2.35 6.37 -1.38
N HIS A 79 1.31 5.53 -1.39
CA HIS A 79 0.45 5.36 -2.56
C HIS A 79 -0.28 6.65 -2.95
N ARG A 80 -0.82 7.39 -1.96
CA ARG A 80 -1.49 8.68 -2.22
C ARG A 80 -0.53 9.70 -2.83
N ARG A 81 0.70 9.78 -2.32
CA ARG A 81 1.75 10.64 -2.87
C ARG A 81 2.05 10.29 -4.32
N HIS A 82 2.24 9.00 -4.62
CA HIS A 82 2.50 8.55 -5.98
C HIS A 82 1.36 8.90 -6.93
N LEU A 83 0.10 8.75 -6.49
CA LEU A 83 -1.06 9.19 -7.27
C LEU A 83 -1.02 10.71 -7.53
N GLY A 84 -0.64 11.50 -6.53
CA GLY A 84 -0.43 12.95 -6.68
C GLY A 84 0.60 13.29 -7.76
N GLU A 85 1.77 12.65 -7.73
CA GLU A 85 2.82 12.83 -8.74
C GLU A 85 2.32 12.55 -10.16
N VAL A 86 1.51 11.50 -10.33
CA VAL A 86 0.89 11.18 -11.62
C VAL A 86 -0.11 12.26 -12.04
N VAL A 87 -0.94 12.75 -11.12
CA VAL A 87 -1.90 13.84 -11.39
C VAL A 87 -1.16 15.13 -11.78
N ASP A 88 -0.09 15.49 -11.07
CA ASP A 88 0.73 16.66 -11.37
C ASP A 88 1.34 16.56 -12.78
N ALA A 89 1.86 15.39 -13.14
CA ALA A 89 2.39 15.15 -14.48
C ALA A 89 1.30 15.26 -15.57
N LEU A 90 0.05 14.86 -15.28
CA LEU A 90 -1.08 15.04 -16.19
C LEU A 90 -1.47 16.52 -16.32
N ARG A 91 -1.46 17.26 -15.20
CA ARG A 91 -1.76 18.70 -15.19
C ARG A 91 -0.70 19.51 -15.91
N ALA A 92 0.58 19.14 -15.80
CA ALA A 92 1.68 19.73 -16.56
C ALA A 92 1.55 19.50 -18.09
N ARG A 93 0.83 18.45 -18.50
CA ARG A 93 0.46 18.17 -19.90
C ARG A 93 -0.90 18.76 -20.28
N GLU A 94 -1.39 19.73 -19.51
CA GLU A 94 -2.64 20.47 -19.72
C GLU A 94 -3.92 19.60 -19.75
N ILE A 95 -3.87 18.36 -19.24
CA ILE A 95 -5.02 17.46 -19.21
C ILE A 95 -6.07 17.96 -18.22
N SER A 96 -7.28 18.28 -18.68
CA SER A 96 -8.34 18.87 -17.85
C SER A 96 -8.74 18.02 -16.64
N TRP A 97 -9.18 18.70 -15.57
CA TRP A 97 -9.73 18.06 -14.36
C TRP A 97 -10.94 17.19 -14.65
N ALA A 98 -11.72 17.47 -15.71
CA ALA A 98 -12.83 16.62 -16.12
C ALA A 98 -12.35 15.24 -16.58
N ARG A 99 -11.30 15.20 -17.41
CA ARG A 99 -10.72 13.95 -17.93
C ARG A 99 -9.96 13.17 -16.85
N ILE A 100 -9.30 13.89 -15.92
CA ILE A 100 -8.66 13.26 -14.76
C ILE A 100 -9.72 12.63 -13.84
N GLY A 101 -10.78 13.38 -13.50
CA GLY A 101 -11.87 12.88 -12.67
C GLY A 101 -12.55 11.64 -13.26
N GLU A 102 -12.81 11.64 -14.56
CA GLU A 102 -13.35 10.48 -15.29
C GLU A 102 -12.51 9.21 -15.07
N LYS A 103 -11.18 9.30 -15.19
CA LYS A 103 -10.29 8.14 -14.99
C LYS A 103 -10.12 7.73 -13.54
N LEU A 104 -10.29 8.66 -12.60
CA LEU A 104 -10.32 8.39 -11.17
C LEU A 104 -11.69 7.88 -10.68
N GLY A 105 -12.71 7.86 -11.53
CA GLY A 105 -14.08 7.48 -11.16
C GLY A 105 -14.76 8.49 -10.22
N VAL A 106 -14.37 9.77 -10.27
CA VAL A 106 -14.92 10.84 -9.42
C VAL A 106 -15.33 12.06 -10.26
N SER A 107 -16.09 12.98 -9.67
CA SER A 107 -16.45 14.23 -10.34
C SER A 107 -15.23 15.12 -10.59
N ARG A 108 -15.33 16.03 -11.57
CA ARG A 108 -14.33 17.09 -11.82
C ARG A 108 -14.01 17.88 -10.53
N GLN A 109 -15.05 18.26 -9.79
CA GLN A 109 -14.91 19.03 -8.56
C GLN A 109 -14.13 18.24 -7.51
N THR A 110 -14.49 16.97 -7.29
CA THR A 110 -13.80 16.07 -6.36
C THR A 110 -12.33 15.87 -6.75
N ALA A 111 -12.02 15.76 -8.05
CA ALA A 111 -10.64 15.65 -8.51
C ALA A 111 -9.83 16.93 -8.20
N TRP A 112 -10.41 18.11 -8.44
CA TRP A 112 -9.76 19.37 -8.11
C TRP A 112 -9.63 19.61 -6.60
N GLU A 113 -10.64 19.29 -5.80
CA GLU A 113 -10.55 19.42 -4.33
C GLU A 113 -9.48 18.50 -3.74
N ARG A 114 -9.26 17.32 -4.34
CA ARG A 114 -8.30 16.33 -3.86
C ARG A 114 -6.85 16.62 -4.28
N PHE A 115 -6.65 17.21 -5.45
CA PHE A 115 -5.33 17.31 -6.08
C PHE A 115 -4.99 18.69 -6.66
N GLY A 116 -5.90 19.67 -6.54
CA GLY A 116 -5.77 20.98 -7.15
C GLY A 116 -5.07 22.03 -6.30
N SER A 117 -4.56 21.66 -5.11
CA SER A 117 -3.77 22.52 -4.22
C SER A 117 -2.28 22.43 -4.51
#